data_AF-A0A7Y1Z3P1-F1
#
_entry.id   AF-A0A7Y1Z3P1-F1
#
_cell.length_a   1.000
_cell.length_b   1.000
_cell.length_c   1.000
_cell.angle_alpha   90.00
_cell.angle_beta   90.00
_cell.angle_gamma   90.00
#
_symmetry.space_group_name_H-M   'P 1'
#
loop_
_entity.id
_entity.type
_entity.pdbx_description
1 polymer ?
#
loop_
_entity_poly.entity_id
_entity_poly.type
_entity_poly.pdbx_seq_one_letter_code
_entity_poly.pdbx_strand_id
1 'polypeptide(L)'
;MKRITNLIIVSFLVMSWPLHSQSSEDTITKSFNVLIGEWNIDLRPTPESEGYYQKFKVDQIDGRTFQGTFYGSTINDGYINNQWKRLYFAFSTSDSSNSYYHSGYILEGKIYGISYCPGRAFTAPWTGSKDMD
;
A
#
# COMPACT_ATOMS: atom_id res chain seq x y z
N MET A 1 -50.87 57.27 -8.17
CA MET A 1 -51.11 56.22 -7.15
C MET A 1 -51.14 54.86 -7.84
N LYS A 2 -50.44 53.89 -7.23
CA LYS A 2 -50.46 52.42 -7.40
C LYS A 2 -49.93 51.81 -8.72
N ARG A 3 -48.69 51.32 -8.61
CA ARG A 3 -48.02 50.29 -9.42
C ARG A 3 -48.62 48.92 -9.06
N ILE A 4 -48.80 48.03 -10.04
CA ILE A 4 -49.05 46.60 -9.80
C ILE A 4 -47.95 45.84 -10.55
N THR A 5 -46.98 45.35 -9.79
CA THR A 5 -45.92 44.44 -10.23
C THR A 5 -46.46 43.02 -10.18
N ASN A 6 -46.54 42.33 -11.32
CA ASN A 6 -46.83 40.91 -11.36
C ASN A 6 -45.56 40.12 -11.02
N LEU A 7 -45.60 39.44 -9.89
CA LEU A 7 -44.59 38.54 -9.38
C LEU A 7 -44.79 37.17 -10.05
N ILE A 8 -43.90 36.75 -10.95
CA ILE A 8 -43.88 35.39 -11.48
C ILE A 8 -42.99 34.54 -10.58
N ILE A 9 -43.63 33.64 -9.83
CA ILE A 9 -42.99 32.59 -9.04
C ILE A 9 -42.49 31.52 -10.02
N VAL A 10 -41.17 31.38 -10.17
CA VAL A 10 -40.56 30.25 -10.88
C VAL A 10 -40.36 29.12 -9.87
N SER A 11 -41.17 28.08 -10.01
CA SER A 11 -41.15 26.88 -9.18
C SER A 11 -39.82 26.14 -9.22
N PHE A 12 -39.33 25.77 -8.04
CA PHE A 12 -38.27 24.80 -7.80
C PHE A 12 -38.67 23.43 -8.35
N LEU A 13 -37.98 22.96 -9.40
CA LEU A 13 -38.03 21.57 -9.84
C LEU A 13 -36.69 20.94 -9.47
N VAL A 14 -36.60 20.42 -8.24
CA VAL A 14 -35.44 19.65 -7.78
C VAL A 14 -35.54 18.28 -8.46
N MET A 15 -34.89 18.13 -9.62
CA MET A 15 -34.67 16.82 -10.21
C MET A 15 -33.75 16.04 -9.27
N SER A 16 -34.34 15.15 -8.49
CA SER A 16 -33.64 14.07 -7.80
C SER A 16 -33.04 13.14 -8.84
N TRP A 17 -31.84 13.45 -9.33
CA TRP A 17 -31.06 12.49 -10.08
C TRP A 17 -30.69 11.34 -9.13
N PRO A 18 -31.02 10.08 -9.47
CA PRO A 18 -30.44 8.97 -8.74
C PRO A 18 -28.93 9.08 -8.91
N LEU A 19 -28.24 9.36 -7.81
CA LEU A 19 -26.81 9.24 -7.70
C LEU A 19 -26.50 7.81 -8.16
N HIS A 20 -25.92 7.67 -9.35
CA HIS A 20 -25.41 6.38 -9.80
C HIS A 20 -24.43 5.91 -8.73
N SER A 21 -24.82 4.87 -8.00
CA SER A 21 -23.92 4.15 -7.11
C SER A 21 -22.89 3.50 -8.03
N GLN A 22 -21.74 4.14 -8.15
CA GLN A 22 -20.59 3.55 -8.82
C GLN A 22 -20.23 2.30 -8.04
N SER A 23 -20.46 1.15 -8.64
CA SER A 23 -20.23 -0.17 -8.06
C SER A 23 -18.80 -0.26 -7.53
N SER A 24 -18.68 -0.60 -6.25
CA SER A 24 -17.43 -0.61 -5.49
C SER A 24 -16.48 -1.75 -5.86
N GLU A 25 -16.91 -2.64 -6.77
CA GLU A 25 -16.15 -3.83 -7.16
C GLU A 25 -14.84 -3.49 -7.87
N ASP A 26 -14.78 -2.39 -8.63
CA ASP A 26 -13.58 -1.99 -9.37
C ASP A 26 -12.46 -1.43 -8.45
N THR A 27 -12.77 -1.15 -7.19
CA THR A 27 -11.78 -0.66 -6.20
C THR A 27 -11.08 -1.81 -5.48
N ILE A 28 -11.74 -2.97 -5.33
CA ILE A 28 -11.18 -4.12 -4.60
C ILE A 28 -10.14 -4.85 -5.45
N THR A 29 -10.38 -5.02 -6.76
CA THR A 29 -9.43 -5.63 -7.69
C THR A 29 -8.22 -4.73 -7.97
N LYS A 30 -8.38 -3.40 -7.86
CA LYS A 30 -7.30 -2.42 -7.99
C LYS A 30 -6.32 -2.42 -6.79
N SER A 31 -6.66 -3.08 -5.68
CA SER A 31 -5.91 -2.97 -4.43
C SER A 31 -4.80 -4.00 -4.23
N PHE A 32 -4.82 -5.19 -4.87
CA PHE A 32 -3.77 -6.20 -4.66
C PHE A 32 -2.51 -5.92 -5.50
N ASN A 33 -2.71 -5.60 -6.79
CA ASN A 33 -1.62 -5.45 -7.75
C ASN A 33 -0.68 -4.28 -7.45
N VAL A 34 -1.06 -3.37 -6.55
CA VAL A 34 -0.21 -2.24 -6.16
C VAL A 34 1.13 -2.73 -5.58
N LEU A 35 1.13 -3.85 -4.86
CA LEU A 35 2.32 -4.44 -4.24
C LEU A 35 3.22 -5.18 -5.26
N ILE A 36 2.65 -5.69 -6.35
CA ILE A 36 3.40 -6.42 -7.40
C ILE A 36 4.44 -5.51 -8.07
N GLY A 37 5.61 -6.05 -8.34
CA GLY A 37 6.73 -5.39 -9.00
C GLY A 37 7.97 -5.27 -8.11
N GLU A 38 8.92 -4.47 -8.57
CA GLU A 38 10.16 -4.19 -7.83
C GLU A 38 10.06 -2.88 -7.06
N TRP A 39 10.60 -2.91 -5.85
CA TRP A 39 10.69 -1.79 -4.94
C TRP A 39 12.14 -1.59 -4.54
N ASN A 40 12.58 -0.35 -4.59
CA ASN A 40 13.88 0.04 -4.08
C ASN A 40 13.74 0.41 -2.60
N ILE A 41 14.29 -0.42 -1.71
CA ILE A 41 14.17 -0.30 -0.25
C ILE A 41 15.44 0.30 0.32
N ASP A 42 15.31 1.39 1.06
CA ASP A 42 16.38 1.98 1.83
C ASP A 42 16.45 1.33 3.22
N LEU A 43 17.57 0.64 3.46
CA LEU A 43 17.91 -0.09 4.69
C LEU A 43 19.00 0.63 5.50
N ARG A 44 19.18 1.94 5.32
CA ARG A 44 20.17 2.70 6.09
C ARG A 44 19.99 2.50 7.61
N PRO A 45 21.06 2.39 8.40
CA PRO A 45 20.95 2.10 9.83
C PRO A 45 20.44 3.29 10.65
N THR A 46 20.69 4.52 10.19
CA THR A 46 20.16 5.76 10.80
C THR A 46 19.72 6.73 9.70
N PRO A 47 18.85 7.71 9.99
CA PRO A 47 18.41 8.71 9.00
C PRO A 47 19.55 9.48 8.34
N GLU A 48 20.63 9.76 9.08
CA GLU A 48 21.80 10.53 8.64
C GLU A 48 22.84 9.69 7.88
N SER A 49 22.71 8.36 7.91
CA SER A 49 23.60 7.47 7.17
C SER A 49 23.36 7.58 5.66
N GLU A 50 24.39 7.27 4.88
CA GLU A 50 24.27 7.09 3.43
C GLU A 50 23.17 6.05 3.11
N GLY A 51 22.46 6.28 2.01
CA GLY A 51 21.37 5.40 1.60
C GLY A 51 21.87 3.99 1.30
N TYR A 52 21.19 2.98 1.83
CA TYR A 52 21.55 1.58 1.63
C TYR A 52 20.43 0.84 0.91
N TYR A 53 20.50 0.85 -0.41
CA TYR A 53 19.39 0.44 -1.26
C TYR A 53 19.45 -1.04 -1.64
N GLN A 54 18.35 -1.75 -1.40
CA GLN A 54 18.17 -3.17 -1.72
C GLN A 54 16.82 -3.42 -2.36
N LYS A 55 16.70 -4.50 -3.13
CA LYS A 55 15.46 -4.82 -3.85
C LYS A 55 14.49 -5.59 -2.98
N PHE A 56 13.23 -5.17 -3.02
CA PHE A 56 12.07 -5.96 -2.61
C PHE A 56 11.22 -6.22 -3.85
N LYS A 57 11.16 -7.47 -4.28
CA LYS A 57 10.43 -7.90 -5.46
C LYS A 57 9.24 -8.75 -5.05
N VAL A 58 8.08 -8.41 -5.58
CA VAL A 58 6.85 -9.19 -5.43
C VAL A 58 6.46 -9.69 -6.82
N ASP A 59 6.64 -10.97 -7.05
CA ASP A 59 6.46 -11.61 -8.36
C ASP A 59 4.99 -11.90 -8.64
N GLN A 60 4.29 -12.45 -7.65
CA GLN A 60 2.90 -12.88 -7.77
C GLN A 60 2.15 -12.74 -6.45
N ILE A 61 0.85 -12.47 -6.55
CA ILE A 61 -0.11 -12.56 -5.46
C ILE A 61 -1.13 -13.65 -5.80
N ASP A 62 -1.41 -14.54 -4.85
CA ASP A 62 -2.48 -15.54 -4.93
C ASP A 62 -3.36 -15.44 -3.67
N GLY A 63 -4.58 -14.93 -3.86
CA GLY A 63 -5.50 -14.60 -2.77
C GLY A 63 -4.88 -13.61 -1.77
N ARG A 64 -4.60 -14.10 -0.56
CA ARG A 64 -3.97 -13.30 0.52
C ARG A 64 -2.49 -13.61 0.70
N THR A 65 -1.91 -14.40 -0.19
CA THR A 65 -0.50 -14.79 -0.14
C THR A 65 0.28 -14.15 -1.28
N PHE A 66 1.58 -13.98 -1.10
CA PHE A 66 2.46 -13.46 -2.15
C PHE A 66 3.84 -14.10 -2.10
N GLN A 67 4.50 -14.09 -3.24
CA GLN A 67 5.83 -14.67 -3.44
C GLN A 67 6.78 -13.62 -4.01
N GLY A 68 8.08 -13.81 -3.75
CA GLY A 68 9.13 -12.97 -4.31
C GLY A 68 10.42 -13.02 -3.50
N THR A 69 11.16 -11.92 -3.51
CA THR A 69 12.44 -11.81 -2.81
C THR A 69 12.57 -10.48 -2.07
N PHE A 70 13.26 -10.50 -0.94
CA PHE A 70 13.62 -9.32 -0.18
C PHE A 70 15.12 -9.36 0.12
N TYR A 71 15.84 -8.36 -0.39
CA TYR A 71 17.29 -8.27 -0.30
C TYR A 71 17.96 -9.59 -0.73
N GLY A 72 17.57 -10.08 -1.92
CA GLY A 72 18.07 -11.32 -2.52
C GLY A 72 17.61 -12.62 -1.85
N SER A 73 16.97 -12.55 -0.68
CA SER A 73 16.46 -13.73 0.03
C SER A 73 15.03 -14.06 -0.39
N THR A 74 14.71 -15.34 -0.53
CA THR A 74 13.35 -15.80 -0.84
C THR A 74 12.39 -15.46 0.29
N ILE A 75 11.21 -14.96 -0.08
CA ILE A 75 10.11 -14.69 0.83
C ILE A 75 9.43 -16.00 1.22
N ASN A 76 9.27 -16.20 2.53
CA ASN A 76 8.47 -17.28 3.12
C ASN A 76 7.26 -16.67 3.84
N ASP A 77 6.14 -17.40 3.86
CA ASP A 77 4.92 -17.02 4.59
C ASP A 77 4.47 -15.58 4.31
N GLY A 78 4.49 -15.18 3.05
CA GLY A 78 4.05 -13.86 2.61
C GLY A 78 2.54 -13.73 2.68
N TYR A 79 2.03 -12.80 3.50
CA TYR A 79 0.61 -12.52 3.67
C TYR A 79 0.26 -11.05 3.45
N ILE A 80 -0.92 -10.81 2.90
CA ILE A 80 -1.50 -9.48 2.64
C ILE A 80 -2.82 -9.33 3.40
N ASN A 81 -3.03 -8.15 3.98
CA ASN A 81 -4.31 -7.69 4.49
C ASN A 81 -4.70 -6.37 3.81
N ASN A 82 -5.72 -6.44 2.97
CA ASN A 82 -6.31 -5.30 2.26
C ASN A 82 -7.72 -4.94 2.76
N GLN A 83 -8.14 -5.48 3.92
CA GLN A 83 -9.44 -5.17 4.51
C GLN A 83 -9.47 -3.82 5.24
N TRP A 84 -8.30 -3.21 5.41
CA TRP A 84 -8.12 -1.91 6.03
C TRP A 84 -7.94 -0.82 4.96
N LYS A 85 -8.00 0.46 5.38
CA LYS A 85 -7.80 1.61 4.47
C LYS A 85 -6.45 1.58 3.71
N ARG A 86 -5.46 0.86 4.24
CA ARG A 86 -4.14 0.65 3.63
C ARG A 86 -3.96 -0.84 3.39
N LEU A 87 -3.20 -1.18 2.34
CA LEU A 87 -2.67 -2.53 2.19
C LEU A 87 -1.55 -2.72 3.21
N TYR A 88 -1.69 -3.73 4.05
CA TYR A 88 -0.66 -4.22 4.96
C TYR A 88 -0.13 -5.55 4.47
N PHE A 89 1.14 -5.83 4.74
CA PHE A 89 1.75 -7.12 4.43
C PHE A 89 2.74 -7.53 5.51
N ALA A 90 2.98 -8.82 5.61
CA ALA A 90 4.03 -9.40 6.43
C ALA A 90 4.61 -10.63 5.75
N PHE A 91 5.87 -10.92 6.03
CA PHE A 91 6.56 -12.10 5.51
C PHE A 91 7.79 -12.40 6.35
N SER A 92 8.43 -13.53 6.09
CA SER A 92 9.74 -13.86 6.66
C SER A 92 10.77 -14.13 5.56
N THR A 93 12.04 -13.95 5.91
CA THR A 93 13.18 -14.44 5.15
C THR A 93 14.14 -15.14 6.11
N SER A 94 15.10 -15.88 5.58
CA SER A 94 16.12 -16.53 6.39
C SER A 94 17.47 -16.50 5.70
N ASP A 95 18.51 -16.26 6.49
CA ASP A 95 19.88 -16.61 6.10
C ASP A 95 20.27 -17.97 6.74
N SER A 96 21.55 -18.35 6.67
CA SER A 96 22.03 -19.63 7.21
C SER A 96 21.89 -19.75 8.74
N SER A 97 21.74 -18.64 9.45
CA SER A 97 21.83 -18.57 10.91
C SER A 97 20.65 -17.86 11.59
N ASN A 98 19.84 -17.10 10.84
CA ASN A 98 18.82 -16.23 11.39
C ASN A 98 17.55 -16.21 10.54
N SER A 99 16.42 -16.14 11.23
CA SER A 99 15.13 -15.77 10.65
C SER A 99 14.89 -14.29 10.85
N TYR A 100 14.41 -13.62 9.80
CA TYR A 100 13.98 -12.24 9.81
C TYR A 100 12.49 -12.19 9.54
N TYR A 101 11.80 -11.34 10.30
CA TYR A 101 10.38 -11.08 10.15
C TYR A 101 10.21 -9.66 9.66
N HIS A 102 9.40 -9.49 8.64
CA HIS A 102 9.17 -8.22 7.98
C HIS A 102 7.69 -7.91 8.01
N SER A 103 7.35 -6.65 8.27
CA SER A 103 5.99 -6.17 8.10
C SER A 103 6.01 -4.76 7.54
N GLY A 104 4.95 -4.39 6.82
CA GLY A 104 4.87 -3.09 6.19
C GLY A 104 3.50 -2.77 5.64
N TYR A 105 3.41 -1.58 5.05
CA TYR A 105 2.21 -1.08 4.41
C TYR A 105 2.54 -0.15 3.26
N ILE A 106 1.56 0.06 2.37
CA ILE A 106 1.64 1.04 1.29
C ILE A 106 0.87 2.30 1.68
N LEU A 107 1.51 3.45 1.49
CA LEU A 107 0.91 4.78 1.67
C LEU A 107 1.46 5.73 0.59
N GLU A 108 0.55 6.34 -0.17
CA GLU A 108 0.90 7.38 -1.17
C GLU A 108 1.98 6.92 -2.17
N GLY A 109 1.88 5.67 -2.63
CA GLY A 109 2.82 5.10 -3.61
C GLY A 109 4.20 4.72 -3.05
N LYS A 110 4.40 4.85 -1.73
CA LYS A 110 5.60 4.39 -1.02
C LYS A 110 5.29 3.19 -0.15
N ILE A 111 6.30 2.35 0.08
CA ILE A 111 6.28 1.32 1.09
C ILE A 111 6.98 1.82 2.34
N TYR A 112 6.40 1.48 3.48
CA TYR A 112 7.01 1.65 4.80
C TYR A 112 7.00 0.29 5.48
N GLY A 113 8.09 -0.07 6.15
CA GLY A 113 8.18 -1.34 6.83
C GLY A 113 9.22 -1.36 7.93
N ILE A 114 9.30 -2.53 8.57
CA ILE A 114 10.25 -2.83 9.63
C ILE A 114 10.70 -4.28 9.52
N SER A 115 11.98 -4.50 9.76
CA SER A 115 12.59 -5.83 9.89
C SER A 115 12.89 -6.09 11.35
N TYR A 116 12.57 -7.29 11.83
CA TYR A 116 12.80 -7.76 13.18
C TYR A 116 13.53 -9.10 13.15
N CYS A 117 14.64 -9.21 13.90
CA CYS A 117 15.38 -10.45 14.04
C CYS A 117 15.83 -10.63 15.50
N PRO A 118 15.11 -11.43 16.31
CA PRO A 118 15.43 -11.62 17.71
C PRO A 118 16.81 -12.28 17.93
N GLY A 119 17.20 -13.21 17.04
CA GLY A 119 18.52 -13.87 17.11
C GLY A 119 19.71 -12.91 17.02
N ARG A 120 19.49 -11.70 16.47
CA ARG A 120 20.49 -10.64 16.35
C ARG A 120 20.22 -9.43 17.24
N ALA A 121 19.21 -9.50 18.12
CA ALA A 121 18.70 -8.34 18.86
C ALA A 121 18.45 -7.12 17.93
N PHE A 122 17.89 -7.38 16.75
CA PHE A 122 17.84 -6.42 15.66
C PHE A 122 16.40 -5.98 15.35
N THR A 123 16.23 -4.67 15.18
CA THR A 123 15.04 -4.05 14.60
C THR A 123 15.47 -2.88 13.72
N ALA A 124 14.94 -2.78 12.51
CA ALA A 124 15.26 -1.67 11.60
C ALA A 124 14.05 -1.24 10.79
N PRO A 125 13.63 0.04 10.88
CA PRO A 125 12.64 0.59 9.96
C PRO A 125 13.26 0.77 8.58
N TRP A 126 12.44 0.71 7.55
CA TRP A 126 12.86 0.95 6.17
C TRP A 126 11.72 1.54 5.36
N THR A 127 12.09 2.25 4.30
CA THR A 127 11.13 2.83 3.36
C THR A 127 11.52 2.45 1.95
N GLY A 128 10.55 2.38 1.06
CA GLY A 128 10.82 2.12 -0.34
C GLY A 128 9.92 2.90 -1.27
N SER A 129 10.43 3.12 -2.47
CA SER A 129 9.65 3.58 -3.61
C SER A 129 9.63 2.48 -4.66
N LYS A 130 8.60 2.50 -5.50
CA LYS A 130 8.56 1.60 -6.65
C LYS A 130 9.77 1.88 -7.53
N ASP A 131 10.42 0.82 -7.99
CA ASP A 131 11.50 0.97 -8.95
C ASP A 131 10.89 1.51 -10.24
N MET A 132 11.36 2.68 -10.67
CA MET A 132 11.00 3.22 -11.96
C MET A 132 12.18 2.87 -12.85
N ASP A 133 12.06 1.74 -13.57
CA ASP A 133 12.98 1.41 -14.66
C ASP A 133 13.17 2.62 -15.61
#